data_AF-A0A6G2FWV6-F1
#
_entry.id   AF-A0A6G2FWV6-F1
#
_cell.length_a   1.000
_cell.length_b   1.000
_cell.length_c   1.000
_cell.angle_alpha   90.00
_cell.angle_beta   90.00
_cell.angle_gamma   90.00
#
_symmetry.space_group_name_H-M   'P 1'
#
loop_
_entity.id
_entity.type
_entity.pdbx_description
1 polymer ?
#
loop_
_entity_poly.entity_id
_entity_poly.type
_entity_poly.pdbx_seq_one_letter_code
_entity_poly.pdbx_strand_id
1 'polypeptide(L)'
;MLASLSGEASLALGWEPFPMLLAGERSESEAEPMRTLLERLREADETDGVYDANYFLGFPWADSPHAGCHALVTGDASAAATVEETATDLAAAFWRRRDEFDFTTEAHDPAAALDEAAAADARPVVVADTGDIPGAGAGENATNLLAMLLERSDLGRRRRRRLRRRQSRDVPGRGARNRRLALARPRLPRGDAARRLRNRPRASRHRRREDGARLARRGRRRRRRGPPDQRPPRPGVPPSPRRRPVRAAVVALKSGYLSPAWKDLAAKRLFALTRGETDQRLASLPYERVPRPCYPLDEDVTWSP
;
A
#
# COMPACT_ATOMS: atom_id res chain seq x y z
N MET A 1 14.36 -20.89 12.25
CA MET A 1 14.05 -21.68 11.03
C MET A 1 15.04 -22.83 10.79
N LEU A 2 16.34 -22.58 10.57
CA LEU A 2 17.31 -23.66 10.27
C LEU A 2 17.39 -24.70 11.39
N ALA A 3 17.48 -24.27 12.66
CA ALA A 3 17.46 -25.16 13.82
C ALA A 3 16.19 -26.03 13.92
N SER A 4 15.03 -25.47 13.54
CA SER A 4 13.79 -26.26 13.52
C SER A 4 13.77 -27.28 12.37
N LEU A 5 14.28 -26.91 11.20
CA LEU A 5 14.37 -27.83 10.05
C LEU A 5 15.38 -28.96 10.26
N SER A 6 16.44 -28.74 11.07
CA SER A 6 17.39 -29.80 11.45
C SER A 6 16.92 -30.63 12.65
N GLY A 7 15.77 -30.30 13.26
CA GLY A 7 15.25 -30.99 14.45
C GLY A 7 15.93 -30.60 15.76
N GLU A 8 16.76 -29.56 15.75
CA GLU A 8 17.46 -29.02 16.92
C GLU A 8 16.59 -28.11 17.79
N ALA A 9 15.47 -27.60 17.25
CA ALA A 9 14.51 -26.78 17.96
C ALA A 9 13.06 -27.17 17.61
N SER A 10 12.21 -27.28 18.62
CA SER A 10 10.76 -27.41 18.43
C SER A 10 10.10 -26.05 18.67
N LEU A 11 9.13 -25.66 17.85
CA LEU A 11 8.54 -24.31 17.88
C LEU A 11 7.12 -24.33 18.44
N ALA A 12 6.78 -23.30 19.21
CA ALA A 12 5.42 -22.92 19.58
C ALA A 12 5.02 -21.62 18.89
N LEU A 13 3.71 -21.42 18.72
CA LEU A 13 3.10 -20.22 18.15
C LEU A 13 2.03 -19.69 19.09
N GLY A 14 2.26 -18.52 19.67
CA GLY A 14 1.26 -17.72 20.35
C GLY A 14 0.60 -16.81 19.33
N TRP A 15 -0.73 -16.78 19.33
CA TRP A 15 -1.49 -15.99 18.38
C TRP A 15 -2.72 -15.39 19.05
N GLU A 16 -2.76 -14.06 19.15
CA GLU A 16 -3.87 -13.34 19.76
C GLU A 16 -4.49 -12.34 18.78
N PRO A 17 -5.70 -12.62 18.23
CA PRO A 17 -6.46 -11.69 17.41
C PRO A 17 -7.25 -10.69 18.26
N PHE A 18 -7.31 -9.43 17.84
CA PHE A 18 -8.16 -8.40 18.46
C PHE A 18 -8.96 -7.60 17.42
N PRO A 19 -10.19 -7.17 17.75
CA PRO A 19 -11.18 -6.72 16.77
C PRO A 19 -10.94 -5.25 16.37
N MET A 20 -9.84 -5.00 15.67
CA MET A 20 -9.40 -3.67 15.26
C MET A 20 -9.01 -3.64 13.77
N LEU A 21 -9.52 -2.66 13.03
CA LEU A 21 -9.01 -2.28 11.71
C LEU A 21 -8.21 -0.98 11.85
N LEU A 22 -7.02 -0.96 11.25
CA LEU A 22 -6.12 0.19 11.31
C LEU A 22 -5.49 0.45 9.94
N ALA A 23 -5.70 1.65 9.41
CA ALA A 23 -5.06 2.11 8.18
C ALA A 23 -3.59 2.42 8.43
N GLY A 24 -2.74 2.07 7.46
CA GLY A 24 -1.32 2.34 7.53
C GLY A 24 -1.00 3.82 7.75
N GLU A 25 -1.79 4.71 7.12
CA GLU A 25 -1.63 6.15 7.22
C GLU A 25 -1.83 6.71 8.64
N ARG A 26 -2.35 5.90 9.57
CA ARG A 26 -2.48 6.21 11.01
C ARG A 26 -1.52 5.43 11.90
N SER A 27 -0.74 4.51 11.34
CA SER A 27 0.14 3.59 12.08
C SER A 27 1.60 3.71 11.62
N GLU A 28 2.08 4.93 11.41
CA GLU A 28 3.48 5.18 11.05
C GLU A 28 4.42 4.70 12.17
N SER A 29 5.41 3.86 11.82
CA SER A 29 6.32 3.22 12.80
C SER A 29 7.10 4.20 13.68
N GLU A 30 7.38 5.40 13.17
CA GLU A 30 8.15 6.43 13.88
C GLU A 30 7.27 7.34 14.77
N ALA A 31 5.96 7.15 14.76
CA ALA A 31 5.01 7.96 15.50
C ALA A 31 4.38 7.20 16.67
N GLU A 32 3.94 7.92 17.70
CA GLU A 32 3.11 7.32 18.74
C GLU A 32 1.71 6.98 18.20
N PRO A 33 1.09 5.89 18.67
CA PRO A 33 1.60 4.95 19.67
C PRO A 33 2.49 3.82 19.11
N MET A 34 2.64 3.72 17.78
CA MET A 34 3.39 2.62 17.14
C MET A 34 4.84 2.54 17.59
N ARG A 35 5.54 3.67 17.77
CA ARG A 35 6.94 3.68 18.20
C ARG A 35 7.11 2.92 19.52
N THR A 36 6.29 3.24 20.53
CA THR A 36 6.31 2.54 21.83
C THR A 36 5.89 1.07 21.70
N LEU A 37 4.90 0.76 20.85
CA LEU A 37 4.47 -0.62 20.62
C LEU A 37 5.57 -1.47 19.96
N LEU A 38 6.35 -0.89 19.04
CA LEU A 38 7.50 -1.54 18.42
C LEU A 38 8.67 -1.71 19.39
N GLU A 39 8.86 -0.79 20.34
CA GLU A 39 9.81 -0.97 21.44
C GLU A 39 9.43 -2.18 22.30
N ARG A 40 8.14 -2.34 22.59
CA ARG A 40 7.64 -3.49 23.35
C ARG A 40 7.80 -4.83 22.62
N LEU A 41 7.74 -4.86 21.28
CA LEU A 41 8.10 -6.07 20.53
C LEU A 41 9.58 -6.46 20.75
N ARG A 42 10.48 -5.47 20.77
CA ARG A 42 11.91 -5.71 21.02
C ARG A 42 12.16 -6.23 22.42
N GLU A 43 11.44 -5.70 23.42
CA GLU A 43 11.49 -6.21 24.79
C GLU A 43 10.96 -7.66 24.88
N ALA A 44 9.88 -7.98 24.14
CA ALA A 44 9.35 -9.34 24.07
C ALA A 44 10.34 -10.32 23.45
N ASP A 45 11.11 -9.91 22.42
CA ASP A 45 12.16 -10.73 21.81
C ASP A 45 13.31 -11.08 22.79
N GLU A 46 13.46 -10.33 23.88
CA GLU A 46 14.46 -10.61 24.94
C GLU A 46 13.95 -11.60 26.00
N THR A 47 12.68 -12.03 25.92
CA THR A 47 12.09 -12.97 26.89
C THR A 47 12.59 -14.39 26.65
N ASP A 48 13.04 -15.08 27.70
CA ASP A 48 13.52 -16.46 27.61
C ASP A 48 12.45 -17.38 26.99
N GLY A 49 12.84 -18.06 25.91
CA GLY A 49 11.97 -18.96 25.16
C GLY A 49 11.14 -18.28 24.06
N VAL A 50 11.18 -16.96 23.93
CA VAL A 50 10.64 -16.22 22.79
C VAL A 50 11.72 -16.05 21.72
N TYR A 51 11.35 -16.23 20.46
CA TYR A 51 12.26 -16.08 19.31
C TYR A 51 11.96 -14.87 18.44
N ASP A 52 10.68 -14.53 18.28
CA ASP A 52 10.23 -13.43 17.41
C ASP A 52 8.80 -13.00 17.76
N ALA A 53 8.60 -11.72 18.05
CA ALA A 53 7.30 -11.12 18.35
C ALA A 53 6.88 -10.11 17.26
N ASN A 54 5.62 -10.17 16.82
CA ASN A 54 5.12 -9.41 15.68
C ASN A 54 3.73 -8.84 15.93
N TYR A 55 3.48 -7.66 15.36
CA TYR A 55 2.12 -7.14 15.13
C TYR A 55 1.76 -7.25 13.65
N PHE A 56 0.58 -7.82 13.36
CA PHE A 56 -0.03 -7.83 12.03
C PHE A 56 -1.27 -6.96 12.05
N LEU A 57 -1.23 -5.81 11.38
CA LEU A 57 -2.33 -4.82 11.38
C LEU A 57 -3.44 -5.14 10.35
N GLY A 58 -3.33 -6.30 9.68
CA GLY A 58 -4.26 -6.71 8.63
C GLY A 58 -4.18 -5.85 7.38
N PHE A 59 -5.27 -5.86 6.61
CA PHE A 59 -5.44 -5.03 5.42
C PHE A 59 -6.86 -4.47 5.45
N PRO A 60 -7.04 -3.25 5.99
CA PRO A 60 -8.36 -2.78 6.42
C PRO A 60 -9.32 -2.59 5.25
N TRP A 61 -8.86 -2.42 4.02
CA TRP A 61 -9.72 -2.28 2.84
C TRP A 61 -10.22 -3.61 2.25
N ALA A 62 -9.76 -4.77 2.74
CA ALA A 62 -10.31 -6.06 2.34
C ALA A 62 -11.43 -6.50 3.26
N ASP A 63 -12.59 -6.81 2.68
CA ASP A 63 -13.72 -7.41 3.39
C ASP A 63 -13.52 -8.92 3.59
N SER A 64 -13.05 -9.29 4.78
CA SER A 64 -12.57 -10.64 5.11
C SER A 64 -13.05 -11.11 6.49
N PRO A 65 -13.42 -12.40 6.65
CA PRO A 65 -13.74 -13.01 7.95
C PRO A 65 -12.52 -13.17 8.86
N HIS A 66 -11.32 -12.90 8.34
CA HIS A 66 -10.07 -12.88 9.09
C HIS A 66 -9.54 -11.46 9.26
N ALA A 67 -10.38 -10.43 9.04
CA ALA A 67 -10.00 -9.06 9.26
C ALA A 67 -9.86 -8.77 10.77
N GLY A 68 -8.84 -7.98 11.11
CA GLY A 68 -8.47 -7.68 12.48
C GLY A 68 -6.97 -7.38 12.57
N CYS A 69 -6.55 -6.98 13.76
CA CYS A 69 -5.15 -6.89 14.11
C CYS A 69 -4.78 -8.13 14.94
N HIS A 70 -3.51 -8.52 14.90
CA HIS A 70 -3.02 -9.71 15.58
C HIS A 70 -1.67 -9.45 16.23
N ALA A 71 -1.47 -9.99 17.44
CA ALA A 71 -0.15 -10.25 17.98
C ALA A 71 0.23 -11.71 17.68
N LEU A 72 1.44 -11.93 17.19
CA LEU A 72 1.96 -13.25 16.87
C LEU A 72 3.35 -13.39 17.47
N VAL A 73 3.55 -14.44 18.26
CA VAL A 73 4.82 -14.72 18.93
C VAL A 73 5.24 -16.14 18.56
N THR A 74 6.47 -16.29 18.08
CA THR A 74 7.08 -17.60 17.87
C THR A 74 8.12 -17.83 18.95
N GLY A 75 8.19 -19.03 19.50
CA GLY A 75 9.18 -19.38 20.52
C GLY A 75 9.44 -20.86 20.60
N ASP A 76 10.15 -21.28 21.64
CA ASP A 76 10.45 -22.69 21.88
C ASP A 76 9.21 -23.45 22.38
N ALA A 77 9.02 -24.69 21.92
CA ALA A 77 7.90 -25.52 22.35
C ALA A 77 7.94 -25.85 23.85
N SER A 78 9.13 -25.86 24.47
CA SER A 78 9.26 -26.04 25.93
C SER A 78 8.81 -24.80 26.72
N ALA A 79 8.70 -23.64 26.08
CA ALA A 79 8.24 -22.37 26.65
C ALA A 79 6.87 -21.94 26.12
N ALA A 80 6.03 -22.88 25.67
CA ALA A 80 4.76 -22.58 25.01
C ALA A 80 3.84 -21.63 25.81
N ALA A 81 3.76 -21.80 27.14
CA ALA A 81 2.97 -20.92 28.01
C ALA A 81 3.49 -19.47 27.97
N THR A 82 4.81 -19.26 28.07
CA THR A 82 5.44 -17.93 27.94
C THR A 82 5.14 -17.30 26.58
N VAL A 83 5.17 -18.09 25.51
CA VAL A 83 4.87 -17.62 24.15
C VAL A 83 3.42 -17.16 24.02
N GLU A 84 2.46 -17.92 24.56
CA GLU A 84 1.03 -17.57 24.56
C GLU A 84 0.74 -16.32 25.42
N GLU A 85 1.32 -16.25 26.62
CA GLU A 85 1.20 -15.10 27.53
C GLU A 85 1.77 -13.82 26.89
N THR A 86 2.95 -13.93 26.25
CA THR A 86 3.57 -12.81 25.54
C THR A 86 2.68 -12.30 24.41
N ALA A 87 2.07 -13.18 23.62
CA ALA A 87 1.15 -12.78 22.55
C ALA A 87 -0.08 -12.04 23.11
N THR A 88 -0.65 -12.57 24.18
CA THR A 88 -1.79 -11.99 24.91
C THR A 88 -1.47 -10.57 25.43
N ASP A 89 -0.33 -10.42 26.08
CA ASP A 89 0.12 -9.16 26.66
C ASP A 89 0.38 -8.08 25.59
N LEU A 90 0.98 -8.48 24.47
CA LEU A 90 1.23 -7.60 23.34
C LEU A 90 -0.09 -7.13 22.70
N ALA A 91 -1.06 -8.03 22.51
CA ALA A 91 -2.37 -7.66 21.99
C ALA A 91 -3.12 -6.71 22.95
N ALA A 92 -3.09 -7.00 24.25
CA ALA A 92 -3.65 -6.13 25.29
C ALA A 92 -2.98 -4.73 25.31
N ALA A 93 -1.67 -4.68 25.13
CA ALA A 93 -0.93 -3.42 25.03
C ALA A 93 -1.38 -2.56 23.84
N PHE A 94 -1.52 -3.19 22.68
CA PHE A 94 -1.98 -2.53 21.47
C PHE A 94 -3.41 -2.02 21.64
N TRP A 95 -4.31 -2.89 22.09
CA TRP A 95 -5.73 -2.58 22.24
C TRP A 95 -6.00 -1.41 23.21
N ARG A 96 -5.25 -1.31 24.31
CA ARG A 96 -5.39 -0.20 25.27
C ARG A 96 -5.09 1.17 24.65
N ARG A 97 -4.28 1.21 23.60
CA ARG A 97 -3.84 2.45 22.92
C ARG A 97 -4.59 2.70 21.61
N ARG A 98 -5.64 1.93 21.31
CA ARG A 98 -6.40 2.00 20.04
C ARG A 98 -6.94 3.39 19.69
N ASP A 99 -7.23 4.21 20.70
CA ASP A 99 -7.77 5.56 20.54
C ASP A 99 -6.67 6.63 20.34
N GLU A 100 -5.38 6.26 20.48
CA GLU A 100 -4.25 7.17 20.27
C GLU A 100 -3.81 7.24 18.79
N PHE A 101 -4.30 6.34 17.93
CA PHE A 101 -3.91 6.28 16.53
C PHE A 101 -4.59 7.37 15.69
N ASP A 102 -3.79 8.27 15.13
CA ASP A 102 -4.25 9.35 14.26
C ASP A 102 -3.24 9.64 13.12
N PHE A 103 -3.63 10.48 12.17
CA PHE A 103 -2.74 10.91 11.10
C PHE A 103 -1.63 11.81 11.65
N THR A 104 -0.38 11.48 11.33
CA THR A 104 0.76 12.38 11.61
C THR A 104 0.87 13.51 10.59
N THR A 105 0.27 13.30 9.41
CA THR A 105 0.20 14.29 8.34
C THR A 105 -1.15 14.99 8.40
N GLU A 106 -1.13 16.31 8.32
CA GLU A 106 -2.32 17.15 8.29
C GLU A 106 -3.32 16.64 7.23
N ALA A 107 -4.51 16.22 7.68
CA ALA A 107 -5.49 15.53 6.86
C ALA A 107 -6.81 16.27 6.81
N HIS A 108 -7.33 16.46 5.60
CA HIS A 108 -8.54 17.23 5.34
C HIS A 108 -9.44 16.55 4.33
N ASP A 109 -10.72 16.92 4.33
CA ASP A 109 -11.56 16.66 3.16
C ASP A 109 -10.94 17.26 1.89
N PRO A 110 -11.15 16.67 0.71
CA PRO A 110 -10.41 17.06 -0.49
C PRO A 110 -10.50 18.54 -0.87
N ALA A 111 -11.64 19.19 -0.63
CA ALA A 111 -11.81 20.62 -0.92
C ALA A 111 -10.98 21.48 0.04
N ALA A 112 -11.08 21.20 1.34
CA ALA A 112 -10.32 21.88 2.38
C ALA A 112 -8.80 21.65 2.23
N ALA A 113 -8.37 20.45 1.84
CA ALA A 113 -6.97 20.17 1.53
C ALA A 113 -6.44 21.08 0.40
N LEU A 114 -7.27 21.37 -0.60
CA LEU A 114 -6.92 22.30 -1.67
C LEU A 114 -6.96 23.76 -1.22
N ASP A 115 -7.85 24.14 -0.31
CA ASP A 115 -7.86 25.47 0.32
C ASP A 115 -6.59 25.72 1.13
N GLU A 116 -6.19 24.76 1.96
CA GLU A 116 -4.91 24.78 2.69
C GLU A 116 -3.72 24.85 1.73
N ALA A 117 -3.77 24.08 0.64
CA ALA A 117 -2.73 24.15 -0.38
C ALA A 117 -2.70 25.50 -1.12
N ALA A 118 -3.82 26.21 -1.24
CA ALA A 118 -3.88 27.55 -1.84
C ALA A 118 -3.31 28.59 -0.88
N ALA A 119 -3.69 28.53 0.40
CA ALA A 119 -3.29 29.47 1.45
C ALA A 119 -1.82 29.32 1.87
N ALA A 120 -1.19 28.16 1.61
CA ALA A 120 0.20 27.93 2.00
C ALA A 120 1.19 28.89 1.32
N ASP A 121 1.99 29.58 2.15
CA ASP A 121 3.09 30.45 1.73
C ASP A 121 4.30 29.66 1.20
N ALA A 122 4.53 28.48 1.75
CA ALA A 122 5.68 27.64 1.42
C ALA A 122 5.39 26.67 0.27
N ARG A 123 6.35 26.51 -0.65
CA ARG A 123 6.19 25.71 -1.87
C ARG A 123 7.40 24.80 -2.13
N PRO A 124 7.21 23.60 -2.72
CA PRO A 124 5.93 23.05 -3.19
C PRO A 124 5.07 22.50 -2.04
N VAL A 125 3.74 22.57 -2.19
CA VAL A 125 2.80 21.81 -1.36
C VAL A 125 2.56 20.46 -2.02
N VAL A 126 2.68 19.37 -1.25
CA VAL A 126 2.32 18.04 -1.70
C VAL A 126 0.98 17.65 -1.09
N VAL A 127 0.01 17.30 -1.93
CA VAL A 127 -1.32 16.83 -1.53
C VAL A 127 -1.44 15.35 -1.91
N ALA A 128 -1.49 14.47 -0.94
CA ALA A 128 -1.64 13.04 -1.15
C ALA A 128 -3.13 12.67 -1.27
N ASP A 129 -3.48 12.03 -2.39
CA ASP A 129 -4.79 11.46 -2.70
C ASP A 129 -4.89 10.09 -2.01
N THR A 130 -5.55 10.04 -0.85
CA THR A 130 -5.51 8.84 -0.01
C THR A 130 -6.53 7.78 -0.40
N GLY A 131 -7.55 8.12 -1.18
CA GLY A 131 -8.61 7.20 -1.62
C GLY A 131 -8.22 6.26 -2.76
N ASP A 132 -7.08 6.48 -3.40
CA ASP A 132 -6.62 5.67 -4.55
C ASP A 132 -5.10 5.40 -4.46
N ILE A 133 -4.67 4.73 -3.39
CA ILE A 133 -3.26 4.45 -3.09
C ILE A 133 -2.83 3.10 -3.69
N PRO A 134 -1.89 3.07 -4.65
CA PRO A 134 -1.53 1.83 -5.36
C PRO A 134 -0.69 0.90 -4.51
N GLY A 135 0.14 1.48 -3.64
CA GLY A 135 0.90 0.74 -2.63
C GLY A 135 0.01 0.04 -1.60
N ALA A 136 -1.26 0.47 -1.49
CA ALA A 136 -2.29 -0.15 -0.67
C ALA A 136 -3.34 -0.87 -1.52
N GLY A 137 -3.01 -1.24 -2.77
CA GLY A 137 -3.84 -2.11 -3.61
C GLY A 137 -4.88 -1.44 -4.51
N ALA A 138 -4.95 -0.10 -4.54
CA ALA A 138 -5.87 0.62 -5.42
C ALA A 138 -5.42 0.69 -6.89
N GLY A 139 -6.36 1.01 -7.79
CA GLY A 139 -6.22 0.93 -9.24
C GLY A 139 -5.60 2.14 -9.96
N GLU A 140 -5.20 3.21 -9.28
CA GLU A 140 -4.64 4.45 -9.86
C GLU A 140 -5.57 5.21 -10.82
N ASN A 141 -6.86 4.87 -10.86
CA ASN A 141 -7.79 5.34 -11.87
C ASN A 141 -8.76 6.43 -11.37
N ALA A 142 -8.77 6.73 -10.07
CA ALA A 142 -9.60 7.80 -9.52
C ALA A 142 -9.10 9.17 -10.02
N THR A 143 -10.03 10.02 -10.46
CA THR A 143 -9.71 11.34 -11.03
C THR A 143 -10.42 12.47 -10.30
N ASN A 144 -11.04 12.19 -9.17
CA ASN A 144 -11.75 13.15 -8.32
C ASN A 144 -10.84 14.29 -7.85
N LEU A 145 -9.69 14.00 -7.22
CA LEU A 145 -8.78 15.08 -6.79
C LEU A 145 -8.21 15.85 -7.99
N LEU A 146 -7.88 15.15 -9.08
CA LEU A 146 -7.39 15.77 -10.30
C LEU A 146 -8.44 16.72 -10.91
N ALA A 147 -9.71 16.33 -10.93
CA ALA A 147 -10.80 17.17 -11.42
C ALA A 147 -10.90 18.47 -10.59
N MET A 148 -10.87 18.35 -9.26
CA MET A 148 -10.89 19.51 -8.34
C MET A 148 -9.68 20.44 -8.57
N LEU A 149 -8.47 19.88 -8.70
CA LEU A 149 -7.26 20.65 -9.05
C LEU A 149 -7.40 21.37 -10.39
N LEU A 150 -8.07 20.76 -11.37
CA LEU A 150 -8.33 21.35 -12.69
C LEU A 150 -9.49 22.36 -12.68
N GLU A 151 -10.18 22.57 -11.58
CA GLU A 151 -11.16 23.64 -11.43
C GLU A 151 -10.57 24.86 -10.73
N ARG A 152 -9.49 24.67 -9.97
CA ARG A 152 -8.79 25.71 -9.21
C ARG A 152 -7.79 26.51 -10.05
N SER A 153 -7.90 27.84 -10.01
CA SER A 153 -7.00 28.79 -10.71
C SER A 153 -5.94 29.39 -9.79
N ASP A 154 -6.17 29.33 -8.49
CA ASP A 154 -5.38 29.84 -7.37
C ASP A 154 -4.21 28.92 -6.96
N LEU A 155 -4.20 27.65 -7.38
CA LEU A 155 -3.15 26.68 -7.08
C LEU A 155 -1.89 26.76 -7.99
N GLY A 156 -1.79 27.80 -8.82
CA GLY A 156 -0.61 28.09 -9.65
C GLY A 156 -0.67 27.57 -11.10
N ARG A 157 0.39 27.88 -11.89
CA ARG A 157 0.38 27.70 -13.36
C ARG A 157 0.26 26.25 -13.82
N ARG A 158 -0.83 25.95 -14.55
CA ARG A 158 -1.04 24.73 -15.33
C ARG A 158 -0.08 24.66 -16.52
N ARG A 159 1.07 24.01 -16.40
CA ARG A 159 1.87 23.69 -17.59
C ARG A 159 1.34 22.41 -18.25
N ARG A 160 0.50 22.56 -19.29
CA ARG A 160 0.35 21.52 -20.32
C ARG A 160 1.70 21.33 -21.02
N ARG A 161 2.61 20.54 -20.45
CA ARG A 161 3.67 19.95 -21.27
C ARG A 161 2.96 18.95 -22.18
N ARG A 162 2.66 19.34 -23.42
CA ARG A 162 2.59 18.35 -24.50
C ARG A 162 3.92 17.61 -24.41
N LEU A 163 3.91 16.38 -23.90
CA LEU A 163 4.93 15.41 -24.23
C LEU A 163 4.89 15.33 -25.76
N ARG A 164 5.75 16.10 -26.43
CA ARG A 164 6.11 15.75 -27.80
C ARG A 164 6.68 14.36 -27.66
N ARG A 165 5.91 13.34 -28.03
CA ARG A 165 6.44 12.01 -28.32
C ARG A 165 7.69 12.30 -29.15
N ARG A 166 8.88 11.97 -28.62
CA ARG A 166 10.00 11.66 -29.50
C ARG A 166 9.51 10.43 -30.24
N GLN A 167 8.87 10.67 -31.39
CA GLN A 167 8.70 9.63 -32.38
C GLN A 167 10.12 9.19 -32.70
N SER A 168 10.41 7.96 -32.29
CA SER A 168 11.24 7.02 -33.02
C SER A 168 11.44 7.51 -34.45
N ARG A 169 12.64 8.05 -34.72
CA ARG A 169 13.15 8.03 -36.08
C ARG A 169 13.31 6.56 -36.44
N ASP A 170 12.85 6.26 -37.66
CA ASP A 170 13.00 5.00 -38.40
C ASP A 170 11.75 4.12 -38.41
N VAL A 171 10.74 4.53 -39.20
CA VAL A 171 10.16 3.74 -40.32
C VAL A 171 9.47 4.72 -41.29
N PRO A 172 9.73 4.70 -42.61
CA PRO A 172 8.96 5.46 -43.59
C PRO A 172 7.70 4.69 -43.99
N GLY A 173 6.51 5.29 -43.87
CA GLY A 173 5.32 4.71 -44.51
C GLY A 173 3.96 5.14 -43.97
N ARG A 174 3.29 5.98 -44.76
CA ARG A 174 1.84 6.10 -45.01
C ARG A 174 0.91 6.47 -43.84
N GLY A 175 0.07 7.47 -44.12
CA GLY A 175 -0.70 8.22 -43.14
C GLY A 175 -1.94 7.54 -42.59
N ALA A 176 -2.39 8.02 -41.43
CA ALA A 176 -3.74 7.80 -40.92
C ALA A 176 -4.16 8.98 -40.03
N ARG A 177 -5.42 9.37 -40.18
CA ARG A 177 -6.08 10.58 -39.67
C ARG A 177 -6.30 10.51 -38.15
N ASN A 178 -6.18 11.65 -37.47
CA ASN A 178 -6.52 11.83 -36.05
C ASN A 178 -8.03 11.63 -35.80
N ARG A 179 -8.41 10.64 -34.99
CA ARG A 179 -9.73 10.61 -34.32
C ARG A 179 -9.58 11.08 -32.87
N ARG A 180 -10.39 12.05 -32.46
CA ARG A 180 -10.52 12.55 -31.08
C ARG A 180 -11.07 11.43 -30.19
N LEU A 181 -10.40 11.12 -29.08
CA LEU A 181 -10.98 10.33 -27.99
C LEU A 181 -11.81 11.24 -27.11
N ALA A 182 -13.11 10.94 -27.00
CA ALA A 182 -14.00 11.54 -26.01
C ALA A 182 -13.71 10.92 -24.63
N LEU A 183 -13.67 11.77 -23.59
CA LEU A 183 -13.60 11.34 -22.19
C LEU A 183 -14.92 10.64 -21.84
N ALA A 184 -14.87 9.33 -21.65
CA ALA A 184 -16.01 8.57 -21.12
C ALA A 184 -16.15 8.86 -19.61
N ARG A 185 -17.35 9.25 -19.17
CA ARG A 185 -17.72 9.30 -17.74
C ARG A 185 -17.89 7.86 -17.23
N PRO A 186 -17.36 7.47 -16.06
CA PRO A 186 -17.65 6.16 -15.49
C PRO A 186 -19.11 6.11 -15.03
N ARG A 187 -19.82 5.03 -15.36
CA ARG A 187 -21.08 4.66 -14.71
C ARG A 187 -20.75 3.72 -13.55
N LEU A 188 -21.19 4.07 -12.34
CA LEU A 188 -21.18 3.16 -11.20
C LEU A 188 -22.20 2.03 -11.43
N PRO A 189 -21.91 0.76 -11.10
CA PRO A 189 -22.89 -0.31 -11.16
C PRO A 189 -23.92 -0.18 -10.03
N ARG A 190 -25.21 -0.25 -10.37
CA ARG A 190 -26.28 -0.57 -9.41
C ARG A 190 -26.54 -2.07 -9.46
N GLY A 191 -26.85 -2.64 -8.30
CA GLY A 191 -26.90 -4.08 -8.03
C GLY A 191 -28.00 -4.89 -8.73
N ASP A 192 -27.77 -6.20 -8.60
CA ASP A 192 -28.63 -7.38 -8.73
C ASP A 192 -29.29 -7.75 -10.07
N ALA A 193 -28.81 -8.85 -10.66
CA ALA A 193 -29.62 -10.07 -10.80
C ALA A 193 -28.74 -11.28 -11.16
N ALA A 194 -28.92 -12.34 -10.39
CA ALA A 194 -28.34 -13.65 -10.53
C ALA A 194 -28.65 -14.35 -11.88
N ARG A 195 -27.68 -15.12 -12.40
CA ARG A 195 -27.95 -16.45 -12.99
C ARG A 195 -26.68 -17.30 -13.14
N ARG A 196 -26.61 -18.28 -12.24
CA ARG A 196 -26.10 -19.66 -12.37
C ARG A 196 -25.38 -20.00 -13.69
N LEU A 197 -24.17 -20.53 -13.58
CA LEU A 197 -23.74 -21.72 -14.34
C LEU A 197 -22.70 -22.50 -13.52
N ARG A 198 -23.06 -23.77 -13.24
CA ARG A 198 -22.29 -24.74 -12.46
C ARG A 198 -21.34 -25.53 -13.38
N ASN A 199 -20.23 -25.96 -12.77
CA ASN A 199 -19.48 -27.20 -12.95
C ASN A 199 -18.72 -27.52 -14.27
N ARG A 200 -17.46 -27.92 -14.03
CA ARG A 200 -16.39 -28.54 -14.87
C ARG A 200 -16.82 -29.94 -15.43
N PRO A 201 -15.99 -30.77 -16.16
CA PRO A 201 -14.54 -30.71 -16.45
C PRO A 201 -14.02 -31.23 -17.84
N ARG A 202 -12.69 -31.00 -18.05
CA ARG A 202 -11.61 -31.72 -18.78
C ARG A 202 -11.88 -32.68 -19.97
N ALA A 203 -10.91 -32.61 -20.91
CA ALA A 203 -10.33 -33.64 -21.82
C ALA A 203 -10.49 -33.22 -23.29
N SER A 204 -9.60 -33.43 -24.26
CA SER A 204 -8.25 -34.02 -24.33
C SER A 204 -7.76 -33.91 -25.79
N ARG A 205 -6.43 -33.91 -25.98
CA ARG A 205 -5.67 -34.48 -27.11
C ARG A 205 -5.96 -33.96 -28.54
N HIS A 206 -4.94 -33.32 -29.13
CA HIS A 206 -4.43 -33.81 -30.42
C HIS A 206 -2.89 -33.79 -30.43
N ARG A 207 -2.30 -34.98 -30.55
CA ARG A 207 -0.93 -35.21 -30.99
C ARG A 207 -0.94 -35.24 -32.52
N ARG A 208 0.02 -34.56 -33.16
CA ARG A 208 0.74 -35.13 -34.31
C ARG A 208 2.23 -34.90 -34.06
N ARG A 209 2.96 -36.00 -34.19
CA ARG A 209 4.42 -36.12 -34.18
C ARG A 209 4.90 -36.12 -35.62
N GLU A 210 6.14 -35.68 -35.82
CA GLU A 210 7.24 -36.35 -36.56
C GLU A 210 8.41 -35.34 -36.53
N ASP A 211 9.46 -35.60 -35.75
CA ASP A 211 10.71 -36.34 -36.09
C ASP A 211 11.70 -35.43 -36.85
N GLY A 212 12.96 -35.23 -36.47
CA GLY A 212 13.80 -35.76 -35.38
C GLY A 212 15.19 -35.09 -35.38
N ALA A 213 16.08 -35.63 -34.53
CA ALA A 213 17.56 -35.45 -34.47
C ALA A 213 18.17 -34.54 -33.35
N ARG A 214 18.44 -35.23 -32.21
CA ARG A 214 19.68 -35.36 -31.39
C ARG A 214 20.46 -34.16 -30.81
N LEU A 215 20.45 -34.16 -29.45
CA LEU A 215 21.54 -34.05 -28.45
C LEU A 215 22.69 -33.03 -28.61
N ALA A 216 22.86 -32.15 -27.61
CA ALA A 216 24.03 -32.14 -26.68
C ALA A 216 23.82 -31.17 -25.49
N ARG A 217 24.53 -31.46 -24.39
CA ARG A 217 24.38 -30.94 -23.02
C ARG A 217 25.04 -29.57 -22.76
N ARG A 218 24.64 -29.00 -21.61
CA ARG A 218 25.34 -28.12 -20.63
C ARG A 218 24.98 -26.63 -20.64
N GLY A 219 24.61 -26.15 -19.44
CA GLY A 219 25.25 -24.98 -18.88
C GLY A 219 24.38 -23.75 -18.60
N ARG A 220 24.11 -23.56 -17.30
CA ARG A 220 24.02 -22.29 -16.57
C ARG A 220 22.70 -21.48 -16.66
N ARG A 221 22.09 -21.42 -15.46
CA ARG A 221 21.05 -20.49 -14.99
C ARG A 221 21.29 -19.05 -15.49
N ARG A 222 20.33 -18.47 -16.21
CA ARG A 222 20.24 -17.02 -16.41
C ARG A 222 19.47 -16.40 -15.25
N ARG A 223 20.18 -15.59 -14.47
CA ARG A 223 19.62 -14.67 -13.48
C ARG A 223 18.68 -13.68 -14.18
N ARG A 224 17.47 -13.50 -13.64
CA ARG A 224 16.57 -12.41 -14.01
C ARG A 224 17.22 -11.08 -13.63
N ARG A 225 17.14 -10.11 -14.55
CA ARG A 225 17.64 -8.73 -14.39
C ARG A 225 16.75 -7.99 -13.40
N GLY A 226 17.36 -7.31 -12.42
CA GLY A 226 16.70 -6.30 -11.59
C GLY A 226 16.49 -4.96 -12.33
N PRO A 227 15.81 -3.99 -11.70
CA PRO A 227 15.50 -2.67 -12.29
C PRO A 227 16.78 -1.83 -12.52
N PRO A 228 16.73 -0.83 -13.42
CA PRO A 228 17.92 -0.12 -13.86
C PRO A 228 18.41 0.93 -12.83
N ASP A 229 19.73 1.06 -12.79
CA ASP A 229 20.55 2.16 -12.27
C ASP A 229 20.66 2.38 -10.75
N GLN A 230 21.57 1.60 -10.15
CA GLN A 230 22.44 2.06 -9.06
C GLN A 230 23.91 1.72 -9.39
N ARG A 231 24.47 2.32 -10.45
CA ARG A 231 25.92 2.28 -10.66
C ARG A 231 26.57 3.54 -10.11
N PRO A 232 27.75 3.45 -9.46
CA PRO A 232 28.48 4.64 -9.05
C PRO A 232 28.88 5.46 -10.29
N PRO A 233 28.96 6.80 -10.17
CA PRO A 233 29.21 7.67 -11.30
C PRO A 233 30.58 7.38 -11.92
N ARG A 234 30.63 7.30 -13.26
CA ARG A 234 31.89 7.22 -14.01
C ARG A 234 32.62 8.57 -13.91
N PRO A 235 33.93 8.60 -13.60
CA PRO A 235 34.68 9.85 -13.55
C PRO A 235 34.79 10.44 -14.98
N GLY A 236 34.53 11.74 -15.12
CA GLY A 236 34.78 12.50 -16.35
C GLY A 236 33.58 12.81 -17.25
N VAL A 237 32.34 12.45 -16.88
CA VAL A 237 31.14 12.92 -17.59
C VAL A 237 30.54 14.08 -16.78
N PRO A 238 30.45 15.32 -17.32
CA PRO A 238 29.77 16.39 -16.61
C PRO A 238 28.33 15.96 -16.36
N PRO A 239 27.80 16.14 -15.13
CA PRO A 239 26.44 15.73 -14.83
C PRO A 239 25.52 16.38 -15.85
N SER A 240 24.70 15.56 -16.52
CA SER A 240 23.62 16.07 -17.37
C SER A 240 22.87 17.12 -16.54
N PRO A 241 22.53 18.30 -17.08
CA PRO A 241 21.93 19.36 -16.27
C PRO A 241 20.72 18.76 -15.58
N ARG A 242 20.82 18.60 -14.24
CA ARG A 242 19.71 18.17 -13.40
C ARG A 242 18.56 19.05 -13.84
N ARG A 243 17.54 18.48 -14.47
CA ARG A 243 16.36 19.24 -14.86
C ARG A 243 15.84 19.84 -13.57
N ARG A 244 16.07 21.13 -13.36
CA ARG A 244 15.47 21.85 -12.22
C ARG A 244 13.99 21.47 -12.24
N PRO A 245 13.43 20.91 -11.14
CA PRO A 245 12.01 20.65 -11.10
C PRO A 245 11.35 21.97 -11.45
N VAL A 246 10.57 21.97 -12.52
CA VAL A 246 9.70 23.11 -12.82
C VAL A 246 8.84 23.24 -11.58
N ARG A 247 9.01 24.32 -10.80
CA ARG A 247 8.30 24.54 -9.53
C ARG A 247 6.78 24.45 -9.77
N ALA A 248 6.20 23.26 -9.59
CA ALA A 248 4.78 23.09 -9.43
C ALA A 248 4.45 23.60 -8.02
N ALA A 249 3.55 24.56 -7.89
CA ALA A 249 3.17 25.12 -6.60
C ALA A 249 2.43 24.08 -5.74
N VAL A 250 1.68 23.20 -6.39
CA VAL A 250 1.01 22.05 -5.78
C VAL A 250 1.31 20.81 -6.60
N VAL A 251 1.67 19.72 -5.92
CA VAL A 251 1.89 18.40 -6.51
C VAL A 251 0.92 17.44 -5.86
N ALA A 252 0.05 16.82 -6.66
CA ALA A 252 -0.82 15.75 -6.17
C ALA A 252 -0.20 14.39 -6.45
N LEU A 253 -0.25 13.49 -5.46
CA LEU A 253 0.32 12.15 -5.52
C LEU A 253 -0.71 11.13 -5.04
N LYS A 254 -0.70 9.94 -5.62
CA LYS A 254 -1.48 8.80 -5.12
C LYS A 254 -0.61 7.99 -4.19
N SER A 255 -0.57 8.40 -2.92
CA SER A 255 0.33 7.85 -1.92
C SER A 255 -0.25 7.99 -0.53
N GLY A 256 -0.17 6.92 0.26
CA GLY A 256 -0.53 6.94 1.67
C GLY A 256 0.58 7.48 2.55
N TYR A 257 1.81 7.04 2.29
CA TYR A 257 3.02 7.61 2.88
C TYR A 257 3.78 8.40 1.83
N LEU A 258 4.36 9.52 2.22
CA LEU A 258 5.29 10.23 1.34
C LEU A 258 6.64 9.52 1.40
N SER A 259 7.17 9.14 0.24
CA SER A 259 8.53 8.61 0.17
C SER A 259 9.52 9.66 0.69
N PRO A 260 10.70 9.27 1.21
CA PRO A 260 11.69 10.22 1.73
C PRO A 260 12.01 11.36 0.75
N ALA A 261 12.14 11.04 -0.55
CA ALA A 261 12.37 12.03 -1.59
C ALA A 261 11.25 13.09 -1.71
N TRP A 262 9.99 12.72 -1.47
CA TRP A 262 8.87 13.67 -1.44
C TRP A 262 8.78 14.41 -0.11
N LYS A 263 9.11 13.75 1.01
CA LYS A 263 9.21 14.41 2.33
C LYS A 263 10.26 15.53 2.29
N ASP A 264 11.43 15.29 1.72
CA ASP A 264 12.52 16.27 1.59
C ASP A 264 12.19 17.43 0.63
N LEU A 265 11.36 17.16 -0.39
CA LEU A 265 11.00 18.16 -1.39
C LEU A 265 9.82 19.05 -0.95
N ALA A 266 8.88 18.49 -0.18
CA ALA A 266 7.64 19.15 0.19
C ALA A 266 7.87 20.18 1.29
N ALA A 267 7.46 21.43 1.05
CA ALA A 267 7.47 22.46 2.08
C ALA A 267 6.26 22.36 3.02
N LYS A 268 5.11 21.89 2.49
CA LYS A 268 3.92 21.49 3.26
C LYS A 268 3.39 20.18 2.68
N ARG A 269 2.87 19.32 3.55
CA ARG A 269 2.35 17.98 3.24
C ARG A 269 0.92 17.91 3.75
N LEU A 270 0.01 17.47 2.90
CA LEU A 270 -1.41 17.38 3.21
C LEU A 270 -1.94 16.02 2.72
N PHE A 271 -2.86 15.43 3.47
CA PHE A 271 -3.74 14.38 2.96
C PHE A 271 -5.06 15.00 2.51
N ALA A 272 -5.47 14.64 1.29
CA ALA A 272 -6.83 14.80 0.81
C ALA A 272 -7.55 13.46 1.00
N LEU A 273 -8.47 13.41 1.96
CA LEU A 273 -9.26 12.22 2.32
C LEU A 273 -10.35 11.94 1.28
N THR A 274 -9.91 11.63 0.07
CA THR A 274 -10.74 11.30 -1.06
C THR A 274 -11.44 9.97 -0.88
N ARG A 275 -12.65 9.87 -1.44
CA ARG A 275 -13.36 8.59 -1.57
C ARG A 275 -12.68 7.72 -2.62
N GLY A 276 -12.61 6.41 -2.37
CA GLY A 276 -12.10 5.42 -3.31
C GLY A 276 -11.82 4.06 -2.67
N GLU A 277 -11.01 3.24 -3.33
CA GLU A 277 -10.68 1.87 -2.89
C GLU A 277 -9.87 1.83 -1.59
N THR A 278 -9.09 2.88 -1.31
CA THR A 278 -8.31 3.04 -0.06
C THR A 278 -8.86 4.15 0.82
N ASP A 279 -10.20 4.28 0.89
CA ASP A 279 -10.85 5.29 1.72
C ASP A 279 -10.39 5.18 3.18
N GLN A 280 -9.97 6.31 3.74
CA GLN A 280 -9.44 6.39 5.09
C GLN A 280 -10.54 6.46 6.16
N ARG A 281 -11.80 6.66 5.76
CA ARG A 281 -12.97 6.62 6.63
C ARG A 281 -13.51 5.19 6.67
N LEU A 282 -12.77 4.29 7.34
CA LEU A 282 -13.06 2.86 7.37
C LEU A 282 -14.51 2.56 7.76
N ALA A 283 -15.06 3.22 8.78
CA ALA A 283 -16.44 3.02 9.24
C ALA A 283 -17.53 3.31 8.18
N SER A 284 -17.18 3.99 7.09
CA SER A 284 -18.11 4.26 5.97
C SER A 284 -18.03 3.25 4.83
N LEU A 285 -17.10 2.29 4.89
CA LEU A 285 -16.95 1.25 3.89
C LEU A 285 -17.99 0.13 4.10
N PRO A 286 -18.49 -0.49 3.01
CA PRO A 286 -19.58 -1.47 3.08
C PRO A 286 -19.05 -2.88 3.42
N TYR A 287 -18.51 -3.08 4.62
CA TYR A 287 -18.06 -4.40 5.07
C TYR A 287 -19.23 -5.35 5.30
N GLU A 288 -19.14 -6.58 4.81
CA GLU A 288 -20.12 -7.65 5.05
C GLU A 288 -19.52 -8.82 5.83
N ARG A 289 -18.19 -9.01 5.76
CA ARG A 289 -17.49 -10.20 6.24
C ARG A 289 -16.57 -9.93 7.41
N VAL A 290 -16.24 -8.68 7.70
CA VAL A 290 -15.47 -8.31 8.90
C VAL A 290 -16.20 -8.77 10.18
N PRO A 291 -15.54 -9.52 11.08
CA PRO A 291 -16.14 -9.90 12.36
C PRO A 291 -16.59 -8.68 13.18
N ARG A 292 -17.75 -8.78 13.83
CA ARG A 292 -18.34 -7.72 14.63
C ARG A 292 -18.56 -8.20 16.08
N PRO A 293 -18.39 -7.37 17.11
CA PRO A 293 -18.04 -5.94 17.01
C PRO A 293 -16.58 -5.70 16.62
N CYS A 294 -16.28 -4.61 15.92
CA CYS A 294 -14.91 -4.25 15.51
C CYS A 294 -14.68 -2.74 15.47
N TYR A 295 -13.63 -2.28 16.15
CA TYR A 295 -13.16 -0.90 16.15
C TYR A 295 -12.42 -0.58 14.85
N PRO A 296 -12.59 0.60 14.23
CA PRO A 296 -13.48 1.70 14.61
C PRO A 296 -14.88 1.64 13.95
N LEU A 297 -15.33 0.49 13.44
CA LEU A 297 -16.59 0.45 12.67
C LEU A 297 -17.83 0.26 13.54
N ASP A 298 -17.71 -0.26 14.77
CA ASP A 298 -18.76 -0.18 15.80
C ASP A 298 -18.35 0.79 16.91
N GLU A 299 -19.34 1.36 17.59
CA GLU A 299 -19.17 2.15 18.82
C GLU A 299 -18.98 1.23 20.04
N ASP A 300 -18.31 1.74 21.08
CA ASP A 300 -18.14 1.09 22.38
C ASP A 300 -17.61 -0.36 22.36
N VAL A 301 -16.77 -0.69 21.37
CA VAL A 301 -16.17 -2.02 21.27
C VAL A 301 -15.27 -2.27 22.49
N THR A 302 -15.62 -3.31 23.25
CA THR A 302 -14.78 -3.85 24.32
C THR A 302 -14.14 -5.14 23.86
N TRP A 303 -12.89 -5.36 24.24
CA TRP A 303 -12.20 -6.62 24.03
C TRP A 303 -11.32 -6.90 25.26
N SER A 304 -11.31 -8.17 25.65
CA SER A 304 -10.39 -8.77 26.60
C SER A 304 -9.84 -10.02 25.93
N PRO A 305 -8.53 -10.27 26.01
CA PRO A 305 -7.98 -11.59 25.69
C PRO A 305 -8.50 -12.65 26.66
#